data_AF-A0A1J3IAT2-F1
#
_entry.id   AF-A0A1J3IAT2-F1
#
_cell.length_a   1.000
_cell.length_b   1.000
_cell.length_c   1.000
_cell.angle_alpha   90.00
_cell.angle_beta   90.00
_cell.angle_gamma   90.00
#
_symmetry.space_group_name_H-M   'P 1'
#
loop_
_entity.id
_entity.type
_entity.pdbx_description
1 polymer ?
#
loop_
_entity_poly.entity_id
_entity_poly.type
_entity_poly.pdbx_seq_one_letter_code
_entity_poly.pdbx_strand_id
1 'polypeptide(L)'
;MGKMTKSGERPKQRQRKGLWSPEEDQKLKSFIISHGHACWTTVPILAGLQRNGKSCRLRWINYLRPGLKRGTFSAEEEETILTLHSSLGNKWSRIA
;
A
#
# COMPACT_ATOMS: atom_id res chain seq x y z
N MET A 1 12.88 -26.56 -39.38
CA MET A 1 11.55 -26.42 -38.73
C MET A 1 11.63 -26.97 -37.32
N GLY A 2 11.33 -26.15 -36.31
CA GLY A 2 11.14 -26.58 -34.91
C GLY A 2 10.68 -25.38 -34.08
N LYS A 3 9.38 -25.29 -33.83
CA LYS A 3 8.72 -24.10 -33.29
C LYS A 3 9.01 -23.90 -31.79
N MET A 4 9.18 -22.62 -31.44
CA MET A 4 9.13 -21.97 -30.13
C MET A 4 8.14 -22.60 -29.13
N THR A 5 8.58 -22.88 -27.90
CA THR A 5 7.68 -23.13 -26.77
C THR A 5 7.65 -21.91 -25.84
N LYS A 6 6.46 -21.29 -25.74
CA LYS A 6 6.16 -20.18 -24.83
C LYS A 6 6.30 -20.65 -23.38
N SER A 7 7.13 -19.96 -22.60
CA SER A 7 7.20 -20.10 -21.15
C SER A 7 5.97 -19.50 -20.46
N GLY A 8 5.07 -20.39 -20.02
CA GLY A 8 4.28 -20.34 -18.79
C GLY A 8 3.54 -19.05 -18.44
N GLU A 9 2.28 -18.93 -18.86
CA GLU A 9 1.32 -18.06 -18.16
C GLU A 9 1.08 -18.62 -16.76
N ARG A 10 1.58 -17.94 -15.72
CA ARG A 10 1.15 -18.20 -14.34
C ARG A 10 -0.37 -17.98 -14.27
N PRO A 11 -1.17 -18.92 -13.74
CA PRO A 11 -2.59 -18.68 -13.52
C PRO A 11 -2.73 -17.40 -12.71
N LYS A 12 -3.45 -16.41 -13.24
CA LYS A 12 -3.80 -15.20 -12.49
C LYS A 12 -4.76 -15.64 -11.38
N GLN A 13 -4.23 -16.07 -10.24
CA GLN A 13 -5.04 -16.33 -9.05
C GLN A 13 -5.90 -15.10 -8.80
N ARG A 14 -7.19 -15.33 -8.63
CA ARG A 14 -8.19 -14.26 -8.50
C ARG A 14 -7.90 -13.50 -7.21
N GLN A 15 -7.24 -12.35 -7.35
CA GLN A 15 -6.89 -11.49 -6.24
C GLN A 15 -8.14 -11.16 -5.42
N ARG A 16 -8.03 -11.25 -4.09
CA ARG A 16 -9.14 -10.88 -3.20
C ARG A 16 -9.42 -9.40 -3.39
N LYS A 17 -10.66 -9.10 -3.78
CA LYS A 17 -11.24 -7.75 -3.77
C LYS A 17 -12.03 -7.61 -2.47
N GLY A 18 -11.92 -6.46 -1.81
CA GLY A 18 -12.66 -6.16 -0.58
C GLY A 18 -11.79 -5.72 0.60
N LEU A 19 -12.43 -5.64 1.76
CA LEU A 19 -11.84 -5.19 3.02
C LEU A 19 -10.61 -6.03 3.40
N TRP A 20 -9.64 -5.39 4.04
CA TRP A 20 -8.48 -6.07 4.63
C TRP A 20 -8.88 -6.69 5.95
N SER A 21 -8.59 -7.98 6.14
CA SER A 21 -8.77 -8.62 7.43
C SER A 21 -7.59 -8.30 8.37
N PRO A 22 -7.77 -8.37 9.71
CA PRO A 22 -6.68 -8.18 10.66
C PRO A 22 -5.48 -9.11 10.41
N GLU A 23 -5.73 -10.33 9.95
CA GLU A 23 -4.68 -11.31 9.64
C GLU A 23 -3.88 -10.90 8.39
N GLU A 24 -4.55 -10.37 7.36
CA GLU A 24 -3.87 -9.82 6.18
C GLU A 24 -3.01 -8.61 6.56
N ASP A 25 -3.54 -7.72 7.40
CA ASP A 25 -2.80 -6.57 7.92
C ASP A 25 -1.57 -6.99 8.72
N GLN A 26 -1.72 -7.97 9.61
CA GLN A 26 -0.60 -8.46 10.42
C GLN A 26 0.49 -9.11 9.57
N LYS A 27 0.11 -9.91 8.55
CA LYS A 27 1.07 -10.49 7.59
C LYS A 27 1.83 -9.40 6.84
N LEU A 28 1.11 -8.43 6.27
CA LEU A 28 1.72 -7.33 5.53
C LEU A 28 2.68 -6.52 6.42
N LYS A 29 2.22 -6.17 7.63
CA LYS A 29 3.00 -5.39 8.59
C LYS A 29 4.26 -6.12 9.03
N SER A 30 4.13 -7.38 9.44
CA SER A 30 5.27 -8.18 9.91
C SER A 30 6.31 -8.38 8.80
N PHE A 31 5.85 -8.66 7.58
CA PHE A 31 6.74 -8.84 6.43
C PHE A 31 7.55 -7.56 6.16
N ILE A 32 6.88 -6.41 6.07
CA ILE A 32 7.53 -5.14 5.75
C ILE A 32 8.48 -4.67 6.85
N ILE A 33 8.10 -4.82 8.12
CA ILE A 33 8.98 -4.44 9.24
C ILE A 33 10.27 -5.28 9.22
N SER A 34 10.17 -6.56 8.86
CA SER A 34 11.32 -7.48 8.90
C SER A 34 12.19 -7.44 7.65
N HIS A 35 11.60 -7.20 6.47
CA HIS A 35 12.28 -7.33 5.17
C HIS A 35 12.30 -6.03 4.33
N GLY A 36 11.57 -5.01 4.75
CA GLY A 36 11.32 -3.81 3.94
C GLY A 36 10.35 -4.06 2.78
N HIS A 37 10.32 -3.11 1.83
CA HIS A 37 9.37 -3.12 0.71
C HIS A 37 9.99 -2.57 -0.59
N ALA A 38 11.19 -3.03 -0.97
CA ALA A 38 11.91 -2.53 -2.15
C ALA A 38 11.10 -2.64 -3.46
N CYS A 39 10.30 -3.70 -3.62
CA CYS A 39 9.44 -3.89 -4.78
C CYS A 39 8.03 -4.35 -4.38
N TRP A 40 7.03 -3.49 -4.55
CA TRP A 40 5.66 -3.80 -4.13
C TRP A 40 5.03 -4.97 -4.88
N THR A 41 5.48 -5.29 -6.10
CA THR A 41 4.94 -6.42 -6.87
C THR A 41 5.31 -7.78 -6.28
N THR A 42 6.43 -7.89 -5.56
CA THR A 42 6.87 -9.14 -4.92
C THR A 42 6.38 -9.28 -3.48
N VAL A 43 6.13 -8.16 -2.78
CA VAL A 43 5.59 -8.14 -1.41
C VAL A 43 4.41 -9.12 -1.20
N PRO A 44 3.32 -9.12 -1.99
CA PRO A 44 2.19 -10.02 -1.71
C PRO A 44 2.55 -11.49 -1.84
N ILE A 45 3.46 -11.83 -2.77
CA ILE A 45 3.90 -13.21 -3.00
C ILE A 45 4.72 -13.69 -1.80
N LEU A 46 5.69 -12.88 -1.37
CA LEU A 46 6.60 -13.22 -0.27
C LEU A 46 5.90 -13.17 1.10
N ALA A 47 4.93 -12.28 1.28
CA ALA A 47 4.13 -12.18 2.51
C ALA A 47 2.98 -13.21 2.57
N GLY A 48 2.80 -14.05 1.55
CA GLY A 48 1.71 -15.04 1.50
C GLY A 48 0.32 -14.40 1.46
N LEU A 49 0.17 -13.28 0.76
CA LEU A 49 -1.07 -12.50 0.61
C LEU A 49 -1.69 -12.70 -0.76
N GLN A 50 -3.00 -12.90 -0.78
CA GLN A 50 -3.82 -12.98 -2.00
C GLN A 50 -4.25 -11.58 -2.49
N ARG A 51 -3.29 -10.65 -2.53
CA ARG A 51 -3.46 -9.22 -2.89
C ARG A 51 -2.49 -8.84 -4.02
N ASN A 52 -2.70 -7.70 -4.66
CA ASN A 52 -1.70 -7.14 -5.57
C ASN A 52 -0.79 -6.13 -4.87
N GLY A 53 0.36 -5.87 -5.49
CA GLY A 53 1.35 -4.95 -4.96
C GLY A 53 0.83 -3.53 -4.74
N LYS A 54 -0.02 -3.02 -5.64
CA LYS A 54 -0.65 -1.70 -5.47
C LYS A 54 -1.52 -1.65 -4.21
N SER A 55 -2.30 -2.69 -3.97
CA SER A 55 -3.16 -2.80 -2.78
C SER A 55 -2.31 -2.89 -1.51
N CYS A 56 -1.25 -3.71 -1.50
CA CYS A 56 -0.30 -3.77 -0.39
C CYS A 56 0.35 -2.41 -0.10
N ARG A 57 0.81 -1.69 -1.15
CA ARG A 57 1.40 -0.35 -1.01
C ARG A 57 0.45 0.62 -0.36
N LEU A 58 -0.78 0.72 -0.89
CA LEU A 58 -1.79 1.63 -0.35
C LEU A 58 -2.17 1.27 1.08
N ARG A 59 -2.32 -0.03 1.39
CA ARG A 59 -2.63 -0.46 2.75
C ARG A 59 -1.53 -0.09 3.73
N TRP A 60 -0.28 -0.31 3.35
CA TRP A 60 0.86 0.06 4.19
C TRP A 60 0.92 1.57 4.44
N ILE A 61 1.00 2.37 3.38
CA ILE A 61 1.23 3.81 3.48
C ILE A 61 0.09 4.51 4.23
N ASN A 62 -1.17 4.13 3.96
CA ASN A 62 -2.32 4.87 4.47
C ASN A 62 -2.89 4.32 5.78
N TYR A 63 -2.50 3.13 6.22
CA TYR A 63 -3.10 2.51 7.41
C TYR A 63 -2.10 1.86 8.34
N LEU A 64 -1.08 1.14 7.85
CA LEU A 64 -0.26 0.27 8.72
C LEU A 64 1.11 0.83 9.08
N ARG A 65 1.61 1.83 8.35
CA ARG A 65 2.94 2.41 8.57
C ARG A 65 3.04 3.00 10.00
N PRO A 66 4.08 2.63 10.78
CA PRO A 66 4.36 3.26 12.06
C PRO A 66 4.49 4.78 11.93
N GLY A 67 3.97 5.51 12.92
CA GLY A 67 4.00 6.98 12.93
C GLY A 67 2.83 7.65 12.21
N LEU A 68 1.90 6.89 11.62
CA LEU A 68 0.67 7.47 11.09
C LEU A 68 -0.23 7.92 12.26
N LYS A 69 -0.47 9.24 12.37
CA LYS A 69 -1.42 9.79 13.33
C LYS A 69 -2.85 9.43 12.92
N ARG A 70 -3.65 8.97 13.87
CA ARG A 70 -5.09 8.68 13.69
C ARG A 70 -5.85 9.47 14.74
N GLY A 71 -6.86 10.22 14.33
CA GLY A 71 -7.64 11.06 15.21
C GLY A 71 -7.95 12.40 14.57
N THR A 72 -8.46 13.32 15.39
CA THR A 72 -8.70 14.70 15.00
C THR A 72 -7.38 15.45 14.86
N PHE A 73 -7.37 16.46 14.00
CA PHE A 73 -6.25 17.39 13.91
C PHE A 73 -6.24 18.31 15.13
N SER A 74 -5.04 18.74 15.51
CA SER A 74 -4.86 19.89 16.42
C SER A 74 -5.16 21.20 15.70
N ALA A 75 -5.42 22.28 16.44
CA ALA A 75 -5.70 23.59 15.86
C ALA A 75 -4.54 24.07 14.96
N GLU A 76 -3.30 23.80 15.37
CA GLU A 76 -2.10 24.13 14.61
C GLU A 76 -1.98 23.31 13.31
N GLU A 77 -2.36 22.03 13.36
CA GLU A 77 -2.41 21.17 12.16
C GLU A 77 -3.51 21.63 11.20
N GLU A 78 -4.68 22.02 11.71
CA GLU A 78 -5.77 22.56 10.90
C GLU A 78 -5.36 23.87 10.20
N GLU A 79 -4.74 24.81 10.94
CA GLU A 79 -4.23 26.05 10.38
C GLU A 79 -3.21 25.76 9.26
N THR A 80 -2.26 24.86 9.53
CA THR A 80 -1.25 24.45 8.54
C THR A 80 -1.89 23.88 7.27
N ILE A 81 -2.90 23.02 7.42
CA ILE A 81 -3.63 22.43 6.29
C ILE A 81 -4.33 23.53 5.46
N LEU A 82 -4.99 24.48 6.11
CA LEU A 82 -5.68 25.58 5.44
C LEU A 82 -4.70 26.51 4.71
N THR A 83 -3.57 26.86 5.32
CA THR A 83 -2.52 27.68 4.69
C THR A 83 -1.92 26.97 3.46
N LEU A 84 -1.61 25.68 3.58
CA LEU A 84 -1.08 24.89 2.47
C LEU A 84 -2.11 24.71 1.35
N HIS A 85 -3.38 24.51 1.69
CA HIS A 85 -4.46 24.41 0.68
C HIS A 85 -4.68 25.74 -0.04
N SER A 86 -4.68 26.87 0.68
CA SER A 86 -4.80 28.21 0.07
C SER A 86 -3.68 28.48 -0.95
N SER A 87 -2.45 28.07 -0.63
CA SER A 87 -1.28 28.30 -1.49
C SER A 87 -1.13 27.28 -2.63
N LEU A 88 -1.46 26.01 -2.41
CA LEU A 88 -1.22 24.92 -3.37
C LEU A 88 -2.48 24.44 -4.10
N GLY A 89 -3.66 24.74 -3.59
CA GLY A 89 -4.95 24.20 -4.03
C GLY A 89 -5.12 22.72 -3.65
N ASN A 90 -5.90 21.98 -4.45
CA ASN A 90 -6.24 20.56 -4.21
C ASN A 90 -5.09 19.56 -4.46
N LYS A 91 -3.83 19.94 -4.19
CA LYS A 91 -2.64 19.10 -4.37
C LYS A 91 -2.35 18.26 -3.12
N TRP A 92 -3.31 17.46 -2.68
CA TRP A 92 -3.25 16.71 -1.42
C TRP A 92 -2.03 15.78 -1.28
N SER A 93 -1.55 15.19 -2.37
CA SER A 93 -0.33 14.37 -2.33
C SER A 93 0.95 15.15 -2.03
N ARG A 94 0.92 16.49 -2.11
CA ARG A 94 2.02 17.39 -1.72
C ARG A 94 1.79 17.99 -0.33
N ILE A 95 0.53 18.06 0.12
CA ILE A 95 0.16 18.56 1.44
C ILE A 95 0.34 17.47 2.51
N ALA A 96 0.04 16.22 2.17
CA ALA A 96 0.15 15.03 3.03
C ALA A 96 1.55 14.38 3.03
#